data_AF-A0A8T4DPV1-F1
#
_entry.id   AF-A0A8T4DPV1-F1
#
_cell.length_a   1.000
_cell.length_b   1.000
_cell.length_c   1.000
_cell.angle_alpha   90.00
_cell.angle_beta   90.00
_cell.angle_gamma   90.00
#
_symmetry.space_group_name_H-M   'P 1'
#
loop_
_entity.id
_entity.type
_entity.pdbx_description
1 polymer ?
#
loop_
_entity_poly.entity_id
_entity_poly.type
_entity_poly.pdbx_seq_one_letter_code
_entity_poly.pdbx_strand_id
1 'polypeptide(L)'
;MDPFLQFIIGLLLAITLHELTHLLTMMYYKIPFKAIVLTKYSAIGFLVDNESYIADNKKIAFLYFSPLVWCLMYFINPSEPFFLMFPIVNIFGGVGDFYNFFKLIIIPPEKRAELANKSDEKVLKKIIWRKDISPNSRFMSGR
;
A
#
# COMPACT_ATOMS: atom_id res chain seq x y z
N MET A 1 -26.08 -16.10 0.53
CA MET A 1 -25.96 -14.65 0.26
C MET A 1 -25.88 -14.50 -1.25
N ASP A 2 -26.44 -13.44 -1.85
CA ASP A 2 -26.41 -13.26 -3.30
C ASP A 2 -24.95 -13.23 -3.82
N PRO A 3 -24.59 -13.97 -4.90
CA PRO A 3 -23.21 -14.05 -5.39
C PRO A 3 -22.61 -12.70 -5.79
N PHE A 4 -23.43 -11.77 -6.30
CA PHE A 4 -22.99 -10.42 -6.64
C PHE A 4 -22.70 -9.61 -5.37
N LEU A 5 -23.52 -9.73 -4.33
CA LEU A 5 -23.22 -9.15 -3.02
C LEU A 5 -21.96 -9.75 -2.39
N GLN A 6 -21.74 -11.06 -2.47
CA GLN A 6 -20.49 -11.71 -2.02
C GLN A 6 -19.27 -11.13 -2.75
N PHE A 7 -19.37 -10.97 -4.07
CA PHE A 7 -18.31 -10.38 -4.88
C PHE A 7 -17.97 -8.96 -4.42
N ILE A 8 -18.97 -8.08 -4.26
CA ILE A 8 -18.75 -6.70 -3.83
C ILE A 8 -18.09 -6.65 -2.45
N ILE A 9 -18.58 -7.44 -1.49
CA ILE A 9 -18.01 -7.47 -0.15
C ILE A 9 -16.57 -8.01 -0.18
N GLY A 10 -16.32 -9.06 -0.96
CA GLY A 10 -14.98 -9.63 -1.13
C GLY A 10 -14.01 -8.62 -1.74
N LEU A 11 -14.43 -7.88 -2.77
CA LEU A 11 -13.65 -6.82 -3.39
C LEU A 11 -13.29 -5.71 -2.40
N LEU A 12 -14.30 -5.16 -1.70
CA LEU A 12 -14.10 -4.08 -0.74
C LEU A 12 -13.19 -4.52 0.42
N LEU A 13 -13.40 -5.73 0.93
CA LEU A 13 -12.56 -6.27 2.00
C LEU A 13 -11.12 -6.51 1.51
N ALA A 14 -10.94 -7.08 0.32
CA ALA A 14 -9.61 -7.32 -0.23
C ALA A 14 -8.82 -6.02 -0.45
N ILE A 15 -9.46 -4.97 -0.99
CA ILE A 15 -8.84 -3.64 -1.14
C ILE A 15 -8.50 -3.06 0.24
N THR A 16 -9.43 -3.14 1.19
CA THR A 16 -9.21 -2.61 2.54
C THR A 16 -8.03 -3.29 3.23
N LEU A 17 -7.97 -4.62 3.16
CA LEU A 17 -6.88 -5.38 3.77
C LEU A 17 -5.53 -5.16 3.06
N HIS A 18 -5.54 -4.98 1.74
CA HIS A 18 -4.35 -4.62 0.98
C HIS A 18 -3.72 -3.32 1.50
N GLU A 19 -4.50 -2.24 1.53
CA GLU A 19 -4.04 -0.93 2.01
C GLU A 19 -3.73 -0.94 3.51
N LEU A 20 -4.46 -1.72 4.30
CA LEU A 20 -4.18 -1.91 5.72
C LEU A 20 -2.83 -2.61 5.94
N THR A 21 -2.46 -3.57 5.09
CA THR A 21 -1.15 -4.24 5.19
C THR A 21 0.00 -3.29 4.87
N HIS A 22 -0.17 -2.38 3.89
CA HIS A 22 0.78 -1.29 3.67
C HIS A 22 0.93 -0.43 4.93
N LEU A 23 -0.21 0.02 5.50
CA LEU A 23 -0.25 0.82 6.73
C LEU A 23 0.47 0.13 7.89
N LEU A 24 0.18 -1.15 8.13
CA LEU A 24 0.81 -1.94 9.17
C LEU A 24 2.32 -2.08 8.95
N THR A 25 2.76 -2.26 7.71
CA THR A 25 4.18 -2.33 7.37
C THR A 25 4.89 -1.01 7.64
N MET A 26 4.27 0.11 7.28
CA MET A 26 4.79 1.44 7.59
C MET A 26 4.87 1.68 9.10
N MET A 27 3.86 1.27 9.87
CA MET A 27 3.88 1.33 11.34
C MET A 27 4.97 0.45 11.94
N TYR A 28 5.12 -0.79 11.47
CA TYR A 28 6.13 -1.75 11.94
C TYR A 28 7.55 -1.20 11.77
N TYR A 29 7.86 -0.62 10.61
CA TYR A 29 9.15 0.00 10.33
C TYR A 29 9.27 1.44 10.84
N LYS A 30 8.25 1.97 11.52
CA LYS A 30 8.19 3.35 12.02
C LYS A 30 8.45 4.39 10.92
N ILE A 31 7.92 4.16 9.72
CA ILE A 31 8.00 5.08 8.58
C ILE A 31 7.10 6.29 8.88
N PRO A 32 7.63 7.54 8.86
CA PRO A 32 6.83 8.71 9.20
C PRO A 32 5.74 9.01 8.17
N PHE A 33 4.50 9.12 8.64
CA PHE A 33 3.36 9.57 7.84
C PHE A 33 3.29 11.09 7.79
N LYS A 34 3.15 11.64 6.59
CA LYS A 34 2.90 13.06 6.34
C LYS A 34 1.41 13.32 6.18
N ALA A 35 0.71 12.49 5.41
CA ALA A 35 -0.73 12.63 5.19
C ALA A 35 -1.39 11.33 4.70
N ILE A 36 -2.69 11.21 4.90
CA ILE A 36 -3.56 10.27 4.18
C ILE A 36 -4.17 11.02 3.01
N VAL A 37 -4.20 10.40 1.85
CA VAL A 37 -4.68 11.04 0.62
C VAL A 37 -5.69 10.15 -0.09
N LEU A 38 -6.66 10.79 -0.73
CA LEU A 38 -7.56 10.16 -1.68
C LEU A 38 -7.28 10.74 -3.06
N THR A 39 -7.02 9.87 -4.03
CA THR A 39 -6.72 10.26 -5.40
C THR A 39 -7.96 10.25 -6.29
N LYS A 40 -7.90 10.89 -7.47
CA LYS A 40 -8.97 10.90 -8.50
C LYS A 40 -9.46 9.51 -8.90
N TYR A 41 -8.64 8.47 -8.73
CA TYR A 41 -9.00 7.08 -9.02
C TYR A 41 -9.57 6.35 -7.78
N SER A 42 -9.98 7.10 -6.76
CA SER A 42 -10.53 6.59 -5.49
C SER A 42 -9.60 5.65 -4.72
N ALA A 43 -8.31 5.62 -5.05
CA ALA A 43 -7.31 4.92 -4.27
C ALA A 43 -6.96 5.76 -3.03
N ILE A 44 -7.12 5.16 -1.85
CA ILE A 44 -6.58 5.66 -0.59
C ILE A 44 -5.08 5.42 -0.65
N GLY A 45 -4.28 6.43 -0.30
CA GLY A 45 -2.83 6.31 -0.25
C GLY A 45 -2.25 7.04 0.94
N PHE A 46 -0.98 6.80 1.20
CA PHE A 46 -0.23 7.39 2.30
C PHE A 46 0.94 8.19 1.74
N LEU A 47 0.98 9.48 2.05
CA LEU A 47 2.20 10.28 1.85
C LEU A 47 3.09 10.05 3.05
N VAL A 48 4.31 9.58 2.78
CA VAL A 48 5.28 9.23 3.81
C VAL A 48 6.61 9.93 3.59
N ASP A 49 7.48 9.83 4.58
CA ASP A 49 8.86 10.26 4.43
C ASP A 49 9.72 9.21 3.72
N ASN A 50 9.87 9.37 2.40
CA ASN A 50 10.55 8.40 1.55
C ASN A 50 11.97 8.08 2.00
N GLU A 51 12.72 9.07 2.50
CA GLU A 51 14.10 8.91 2.97
C GLU A 51 14.23 7.88 4.11
N SER A 52 13.19 7.71 4.93
CA SER A 52 13.22 6.83 6.11
C SER A 52 13.27 5.33 5.79
N TYR A 53 12.90 4.93 4.56
CA TYR A 53 12.77 3.51 4.20
C TYR A 53 13.41 3.11 2.88
N ILE A 54 13.53 4.04 1.93
CA ILE A 54 13.86 3.73 0.54
C ILE A 54 15.32 3.30 0.30
N ALA A 55 16.22 3.59 1.25
CA ALA A 55 17.60 3.11 1.20
C ALA A 55 17.71 1.61 1.52
N ASP A 56 16.73 1.03 2.22
CA ASP A 56 16.76 -0.36 2.68
C ASP A 56 15.90 -1.27 1.79
N ASN A 57 16.56 -2.17 1.06
CA ASN A 57 15.91 -3.14 0.19
C ASN A 57 14.89 -4.02 0.92
N LYS A 58 15.13 -4.37 2.19
CA LYS A 58 14.19 -5.19 2.98
C LYS A 58 12.92 -4.40 3.28
N LYS A 59 13.04 -3.14 3.70
CA LYS A 59 11.87 -2.28 3.96
C LYS A 59 11.05 -2.08 2.68
N ILE A 60 11.72 -1.83 1.55
CA ILE A 60 11.08 -1.71 0.24
C ILE A 60 10.34 -3.00 -0.11
N ALA A 61 11.00 -4.16 0.00
CA ALA A 61 10.39 -5.46 -0.32
C ALA A 61 9.17 -5.76 0.55
N PHE A 62 9.27 -5.53 1.86
CA PHE A 62 8.14 -5.72 2.77
C PHE A 62 6.99 -4.77 2.46
N LEU A 63 7.28 -3.49 2.19
CA LEU A 63 6.24 -2.51 1.86
C LEU A 63 5.47 -2.99 0.63
N TYR A 64 6.15 -3.27 -0.48
CA TYR A 64 5.46 -3.59 -1.73
C TYR A 64 4.92 -5.02 -1.85
N PHE A 65 5.44 -5.99 -1.09
CA PHE A 65 5.04 -7.40 -1.24
C PHE A 65 4.24 -7.98 -0.07
N SER A 66 4.22 -7.34 1.10
CA SER A 66 3.44 -7.86 2.24
C SER A 66 1.94 -8.04 1.94
N PRO A 67 1.26 -7.20 1.12
CA PRO A 67 -0.16 -7.43 0.80
C PRO A 67 -0.43 -8.75 0.07
N LEU A 68 0.57 -9.33 -0.60
CA LEU A 68 0.41 -10.62 -1.29
C LEU A 68 0.11 -11.79 -0.34
N VAL A 69 0.30 -11.61 0.98
CA VAL A 69 -0.14 -12.60 1.97
C VAL A 69 -1.63 -12.93 1.84
N TRP A 70 -2.44 -11.95 1.42
CA TRP A 70 -3.87 -12.14 1.24
C TRP A 70 -4.22 -13.04 0.05
N CYS A 71 -3.30 -13.28 -0.88
CA CYS A 71 -3.49 -14.29 -1.93
C CYS A 71 -3.67 -15.70 -1.34
N LEU A 72 -3.16 -15.96 -0.13
CA LEU A 72 -3.28 -17.25 0.54
C LEU A 72 -4.71 -17.54 1.02
N MET A 73 -5.58 -16.53 1.11
CA MET A 73 -6.99 -16.71 1.51
C MET A 73 -7.73 -17.69 0.61
N TYR A 74 -7.34 -17.79 -0.67
CA TYR A 74 -7.90 -18.76 -1.60
C TYR A 74 -7.77 -20.22 -1.13
N PHE A 75 -6.68 -20.55 -0.42
CA PHE A 75 -6.45 -21.91 0.07
C PHE A 75 -7.32 -22.30 1.27
N ILE A 76 -8.00 -21.34 1.91
CA ILE A 76 -8.92 -21.63 3.02
C ILE A 76 -10.14 -22.40 2.51
N ASN A 77 -10.72 -21.94 1.41
CA ASN A 77 -11.77 -22.65 0.71
C ASN A 77 -11.78 -22.27 -0.80
N PRO A 78 -11.11 -23.04 -1.66
CA PRO A 78 -11.01 -22.75 -3.09
C PRO A 78 -12.34 -22.77 -3.84
N SER A 79 -13.38 -23.38 -3.26
CA SER A 79 -14.71 -23.51 -3.87
C SER A 79 -15.59 -22.28 -3.69
N GLU A 80 -15.24 -21.37 -2.76
CA GLU A 80 -16.04 -20.18 -2.48
C GLU A 80 -15.55 -18.98 -3.33
N PRO A 81 -16.39 -18.41 -4.22
CA PRO A 81 -15.99 -17.28 -5.07
C PRO A 81 -15.52 -16.06 -4.29
N PHE A 82 -16.00 -15.88 -3.06
CA PHE A 82 -15.57 -14.82 -2.16
C PHE A 82 -14.05 -14.84 -1.90
N PHE A 83 -13.47 -16.02 -1.64
CA PHE A 83 -12.03 -16.11 -1.35
C PHE A 83 -11.16 -15.92 -2.59
N LEU A 84 -11.69 -16.14 -3.78
CA LEU A 84 -11.00 -15.85 -5.04
C LEU A 84 -10.78 -14.34 -5.26
N MET A 85 -11.58 -13.47 -4.62
CA MET A 85 -11.42 -12.02 -4.77
C MET A 85 -10.10 -11.50 -4.21
N PHE A 86 -9.58 -12.11 -3.15
CA PHE A 86 -8.36 -11.69 -2.50
C PHE A 86 -7.13 -11.80 -3.42
N PRO A 87 -6.80 -12.96 -4.01
CA PRO A 87 -5.67 -13.04 -4.94
C PRO A 87 -5.90 -12.20 -6.20
N ILE A 88 -7.12 -12.10 -6.73
CA ILE A 88 -7.41 -11.24 -7.89
C ILE A 88 -7.04 -9.79 -7.55
N VAL A 89 -7.60 -9.23 -6.48
CA VAL A 89 -7.33 -7.84 -6.09
C VAL A 89 -5.85 -7.63 -5.75
N ASN A 90 -5.21 -8.56 -5.04
CA ASN A 90 -3.82 -8.36 -4.63
C ASN A 90 -2.81 -8.56 -5.77
N ILE A 91 -3.10 -9.40 -6.77
CA ILE A 91 -2.27 -9.53 -7.98
C ILE A 91 -2.48 -8.32 -8.90
N PHE A 92 -3.74 -8.00 -9.24
CA PHE A 92 -4.04 -6.91 -10.17
C PHE A 92 -3.79 -5.52 -9.55
N GLY A 93 -4.22 -5.30 -8.31
CA GLY A 93 -3.91 -4.09 -7.54
C GLY A 93 -2.41 -3.98 -7.23
N GLY A 94 -1.77 -5.12 -6.94
CA GLY A 94 -0.33 -5.19 -6.69
C GLY A 94 0.54 -4.91 -7.92
N VAL A 95 0.01 -4.87 -9.16
CA VAL A 95 0.81 -4.49 -10.34
C VAL A 95 1.49 -3.12 -10.15
N GLY A 96 0.79 -2.18 -9.51
CA GLY A 96 1.38 -0.88 -9.15
C GLY A 96 2.53 -1.02 -8.17
N ASP A 97 2.39 -1.90 -7.18
CA ASP A 97 3.42 -2.19 -6.18
C ASP A 97 4.64 -2.87 -6.80
N PHE A 98 4.44 -3.89 -7.63
CA PHE A 98 5.51 -4.54 -8.38
C PHE A 98 6.28 -3.52 -9.24
N TYR A 99 5.56 -2.70 -10.00
CA TYR A 99 6.17 -1.68 -10.85
C TYR A 99 7.03 -0.70 -10.04
N ASN A 100 6.50 -0.17 -8.94
CA ASN A 100 7.23 0.75 -8.08
C ASN A 100 8.42 0.09 -7.40
N PHE A 101 8.26 -1.15 -6.91
CA PHE A 101 9.35 -1.95 -6.34
C PHE A 101 10.52 -2.08 -7.31
N PHE A 102 10.27 -2.59 -8.52
CA PHE A 102 11.34 -2.81 -9.50
C PHE A 102 11.97 -1.50 -9.95
N LYS A 103 11.16 -0.47 -10.16
CA LYS A 103 11.64 0.87 -10.51
C LYS A 103 12.61 1.42 -9.46
N LEU A 104 12.37 1.17 -8.17
CA LEU A 104 13.24 1.62 -7.09
C LEU A 104 14.47 0.72 -6.91
N ILE A 105 14.32 -0.60 -6.96
CA ILE A 105 15.41 -1.53 -6.63
C ILE A 105 16.54 -1.51 -7.67
N ILE A 106 16.22 -1.24 -8.94
CA ILE A 106 17.19 -1.18 -10.06
C ILE A 106 18.14 0.02 -9.91
N ILE A 107 17.72 1.06 -9.19
CA ILE A 107 18.50 2.29 -9.03
C ILE A 107 19.34 2.20 -7.75
N PRO A 108 20.57 2.78 -7.73
CA PRO A 108 21.38 2.87 -6.53
C PRO A 108 20.64 3.55 -5.35
N PRO A 109 20.78 3.06 -4.10
CA PRO A 109 20.04 3.55 -2.94
C PRO A 109 20.04 5.07 -2.76
N GLU A 110 21.17 5.72 -3.08
CA GLU A 110 21.38 7.16 -2.87
C GLU A 110 20.48 8.02 -3.76
N LYS A 111 20.04 7.49 -4.90
CA LYS A 111 19.20 8.21 -5.88
C LYS A 111 17.71 7.92 -5.74
N ARG A 112 17.33 6.93 -4.92
CA ARG A 112 15.95 6.45 -4.86
C ARG A 112 15.02 7.47 -4.23
N ALA A 113 15.45 8.17 -3.18
CA ALA A 113 14.66 9.19 -2.50
C ALA A 113 14.22 10.31 -3.45
N GLU A 114 15.14 10.80 -4.31
CA GLU A 114 14.83 11.80 -5.33
C GLU A 114 13.74 11.32 -6.29
N LEU A 115 13.83 10.06 -6.74
CA LEU A 115 12.84 9.47 -7.65
C LEU A 115 11.47 9.29 -6.99
N ALA A 116 11.44 8.84 -5.73
CA ALA A 116 10.21 8.66 -4.98
C ALA A 116 9.53 10.00 -4.75
N ASN A 117 10.27 11.03 -4.33
CA ASN A 117 9.75 12.39 -4.17
C ASN A 117 9.18 12.96 -5.48
N LYS A 118 9.87 12.76 -6.62
CA LYS A 118 9.35 13.13 -7.95
C LYS A 118 8.08 12.37 -8.33
N SER A 119 7.93 11.13 -7.87
CA SER A 119 6.73 10.33 -8.10
C SER A 119 5.57 10.85 -7.24
N ASP A 120 5.83 11.20 -5.98
CA ASP A 120 4.87 11.84 -5.08
C ASP A 120 4.36 13.15 -5.66
N GLU A 121 5.21 14.01 -6.22
CA GLU A 121 4.78 15.26 -6.88
C GLU A 121 3.75 15.03 -7.99
N LYS A 122 3.87 13.94 -8.74
CA LYS A 122 2.88 13.58 -9.77
C LYS A 122 1.58 13.09 -9.14
N VAL A 123 1.67 12.34 -8.03
CA VAL A 123 0.50 11.87 -7.27
C VAL A 123 -0.22 13.05 -6.63
N LEU A 124 0.50 14.02 -6.08
CA LEU A 124 -0.06 15.24 -5.46
C LEU A 124 -1.01 15.98 -6.41
N LYS A 125 -0.70 16.03 -7.71
CA LYS A 125 -1.57 16.63 -8.75
C LYS A 125 -2.89 15.89 -8.99
N LYS A 126 -2.98 14.64 -8.53
CA LYS A 126 -4.14 13.76 -8.66
C LYS A 126 -4.92 13.61 -7.35
N ILE A 127 -4.50 14.26 -6.27
CA ILE A 127 -5.21 14.21 -4.99
C ILE A 127 -6.49 15.04 -5.07
N ILE A 128 -7.60 14.47 -4.61
CA ILE A 128 -8.89 15.17 -4.45
C ILE A 128 -9.19 15.48 -2.99
N TRP A 129 -8.59 14.74 -2.05
CA TRP A 129 -8.71 14.99 -0.63
C TRP A 129 -7.43 14.58 0.11
N ARG A 130 -7.04 15.37 1.10
CA ARG A 130 -5.82 15.15 1.89
C ARG A 130 -6.11 15.46 3.36
N LYS A 131 -5.63 14.58 4.24
CA LYS A 131 -5.61 14.80 5.68
C LYS A 131 -4.18 14.70 6.18
N ASP A 132 -3.62 15.83 6.58
CA ASP A 132 -2.31 15.88 7.20
C ASP A 132 -2.32 15.20 8.57
N ILE A 133 -1.26 14.46 8.84
CA ILE A 133 -1.01 13.84 10.14
C ILE A 133 0.10 14.66 10.81
N SER A 134 -0.20 15.25 11.97
CA SER A 134 0.81 15.97 12.73
C SER A 134 1.92 15.01 13.16
N PRO A 135 3.20 15.39 13.09
CA PRO A 135 4.31 14.60 13.62
C PRO A 135 4.21 14.35 15.13
N ASN A 136 3.37 15.11 15.86
CA ASN A 136 3.04 14.91 17.27
C ASN A 136 1.88 13.92 17.52
N SER A 137 1.37 13.24 16.49
CA SER A 137 0.39 12.17 16.71
C SER A 137 1.04 11.03 17.51
N ARG A 138 0.41 10.65 18.62
CA ARG A 138 0.90 9.68 19.63
C ARG A 138 1.36 8.32 19.07
N PHE A 139 1.08 8.03 17.80
CA PHE A 139 1.53 6.82 17.11
C PHE A 139 3.03 6.80 16.79
N MET A 140 3.71 7.95 16.79
CA MET A 140 5.16 8.04 16.53
C MET A 140 6.01 8.38 17.76
N SER A 141 5.38 8.67 18.91
CA SER A 141 6.08 9.08 20.14
C SER A 141 6.47 7.91 21.04
N GLY A 142 6.82 6.76 20.46
CA GLY A 142 7.42 5.65 21.20
C GLY A 142 8.91 5.94 21.42
N ARG A 143 9.21 6.77 22.43
CA ARG A 143 10.51 6.73 23.12
C ARG A 143 10.72 5.34 23.70
#